data_AF-A0A0C7KGY3-F1
#
_entry.id   AF-A0A0C7KGY3-F1
#
_cell.length_a   1.000
_cell.length_b   1.000
_cell.length_c   1.000
_cell.angle_alpha   90.00
_cell.angle_beta   90.00
_cell.angle_gamma   90.00
#
_symmetry.space_group_name_H-M   'P 1'
#
loop_
_entity.id
_entity.type
_entity.pdbx_description
1 polymer ?
#
loop_
_entity_poly.entity_id
_entity_poly.type
_entity_poly.pdbx_seq_one_letter_code
_entity_poly.pdbx_strand_id
1 'polypeptide(L)'
;MSAQHVLIVEDSLVYRRLLSRMLTQWGYIVSEAENGVDALAILENQPVSLVISDWEMPEMNGLTLCREIRRRQFGRYVYLILLTAREDPGDLTQGFEAGADDFLSKPVEQSELRARLHAGARILSLEADLAARNARLSEALRQIEQDLELAARIQQSVLPAHQLRHQGFFSDWIFLPSAWVSGDIFNVFPLGDRLGFYCVDVSGHGVGAAMMSLAVARQFLHGRAVERFLFTADNQPASPAEVVAILNGRFCSDETEIVSYFTLIYGVIDLQTGAGKLCQAGHPTPFIVSPDATVRPVGSGGAPVGLIDHLSWADVSFSLAPGERLCLFSDGITECENRSGEQFGEARLQAWLQDSVTQPLPALLPRFARHLIRWRSGDAQETQAMADDVSLLIIERTGDSDEN
;
A
#
# COMPACT_ATOMS: atom_id res chain seq x y z
N MET A 1 8.40 -14.49 39.90
CA MET A 1 9.03 -15.01 38.67
C MET A 1 8.47 -16.39 38.44
N SER A 2 7.88 -16.67 37.28
CA SER A 2 7.51 -18.05 36.94
C SER A 2 8.76 -18.92 36.97
N ALA A 3 8.67 -20.10 37.58
CA ALA A 3 9.78 -21.05 37.59
C ALA A 3 10.09 -21.44 36.13
N GLN A 4 11.33 -21.21 35.69
CA GLN A 4 11.75 -21.57 34.33
C GLN A 4 11.91 -23.09 34.24
N HIS A 5 11.47 -23.66 33.12
CA HIS A 5 11.54 -25.09 32.87
C HIS A 5 12.80 -25.41 32.07
N VAL A 6 13.62 -26.32 32.61
CA VAL A 6 14.86 -26.80 32.01
C VAL A 6 14.73 -28.29 31.69
N LEU A 7 15.16 -28.69 30.50
CA LEU A 7 15.33 -30.09 30.12
C LEU A 7 16.79 -30.47 30.25
N ILE A 8 17.07 -31.51 31.02
CA ILE A 8 18.39 -32.13 31.13
C ILE A 8 18.39 -33.38 30.27
N VAL A 9 19.33 -33.47 29.33
CA VAL A 9 19.55 -34.63 28.46
C VAL A 9 20.93 -35.19 28.77
N GLU A 10 20.97 -36.34 29.44
CA GLU A 10 22.21 -36.94 29.94
C GLU A 10 21.97 -38.43 30.14
N ASP A 11 22.86 -39.29 29.63
CA ASP A 11 22.69 -40.74 29.70
C ASP A 11 23.07 -41.30 31.09
N SER A 12 24.06 -40.68 31.75
CA SER A 12 24.47 -41.02 33.12
C SER A 12 23.40 -40.65 34.14
N LEU A 13 22.69 -41.66 34.67
CA LEU A 13 21.69 -41.49 35.74
C LEU A 13 22.24 -40.70 36.93
N VAL A 14 23.49 -40.93 37.33
CA VAL A 14 24.11 -40.25 38.47
C VAL A 14 24.29 -38.76 38.17
N TYR A 15 24.82 -38.43 37.00
CA TYR A 15 25.07 -37.04 36.61
C TYR A 15 23.76 -36.28 36.34
N ARG A 16 22.81 -36.93 35.66
CA ARG A 16 21.46 -36.40 35.42
C ARG A 16 20.74 -36.06 36.72
N ARG A 17 20.79 -36.95 37.73
CA ARG A 17 20.18 -36.71 39.05
C ARG A 17 20.90 -35.61 39.84
N LEU A 18 22.22 -35.50 39.72
CA LEU A 18 22.98 -34.42 40.33
C LEU A 18 22.54 -33.05 39.79
N LEU A 19 22.53 -32.89 38.46
CA LEU A 19 22.09 -31.66 37.79
C LEU A 19 20.62 -31.35 38.12
N SER A 20 19.75 -32.36 38.06
CA SER A 20 18.32 -32.22 38.37
C SER A 20 18.08 -31.68 39.79
N ARG A 21 18.76 -32.25 40.80
CA ARG A 21 18.66 -31.76 42.19
C ARG A 21 19.17 -30.33 42.33
N MET A 22 20.29 -30.01 41.70
CA MET A 22 20.88 -28.68 41.76
C MET A 22 19.97 -27.61 41.14
N LEU A 23 19.43 -27.86 39.95
CA LEU A 23 18.50 -26.93 39.29
C LEU A 23 17.19 -26.79 40.07
N THR A 24 16.67 -27.90 40.61
CA THR A 24 15.47 -27.86 41.46
C THR A 24 15.68 -27.01 42.72
N GLN A 25 16.86 -27.11 43.36
CA GLN A 25 17.22 -26.26 44.51
C GLN A 25 17.31 -24.77 44.15
N TRP A 26 17.65 -24.45 42.90
CA TRP A 26 17.65 -23.07 42.39
C TRP A 26 16.26 -22.60 41.93
N GLY A 27 15.23 -23.43 42.05
CA GLY A 27 13.84 -23.10 41.74
C GLY A 27 13.43 -23.32 40.29
N TYR A 28 14.21 -24.06 39.50
CA TYR A 28 13.80 -24.48 38.15
C TYR A 28 12.87 -25.69 38.20
N ILE A 29 11.96 -25.78 37.25
CA ILE A 29 11.22 -27.02 36.95
C ILE A 29 12.13 -27.85 36.02
N VAL A 30 12.31 -29.13 36.31
CA VAL A 30 13.25 -29.97 35.56
C VAL A 30 12.51 -31.12 34.89
N SER A 31 12.70 -31.26 33.58
CA SER A 31 12.44 -32.51 32.85
C SER A 31 13.76 -33.22 32.58
N GLU A 32 13.74 -34.55 32.59
CA GLU A 32 14.91 -35.40 32.37
C GLU A 32 14.69 -36.28 31.13
N ALA A 33 15.71 -36.40 30.29
CA ALA A 33 15.78 -37.31 29.14
C ALA A 33 17.11 -38.07 29.14
N GLU A 34 17.12 -39.30 28.60
CA GLU A 34 18.32 -40.14 28.59
C GLU A 34 19.13 -40.00 27.28
N ASN A 35 18.50 -39.50 26.22
CA ASN A 35 19.11 -39.31 24.90
C ASN A 35 18.37 -38.20 24.12
N GLY A 36 18.90 -37.84 22.95
CA GLY A 36 18.31 -36.79 22.12
C GLY A 36 16.93 -37.13 21.53
N VAL A 37 16.57 -38.40 21.35
CA VAL A 37 15.25 -38.79 20.84
C VAL A 37 14.17 -38.48 21.87
N ASP A 38 14.39 -38.89 23.12
CA ASP A 38 13.49 -38.58 24.24
C ASP A 38 13.39 -37.06 24.48
N ALA A 39 14.50 -36.35 24.33
CA ALA A 39 14.54 -34.91 24.46
C ALA A 39 13.65 -34.20 23.44
N LEU A 40 13.70 -34.62 22.18
CA LEU A 40 12.83 -34.06 21.12
C LEU A 40 11.35 -34.34 21.40
N ALA A 41 11.02 -35.55 21.86
CA ALA A 41 9.64 -35.90 22.23
C ALA A 41 9.11 -35.01 23.37
N ILE A 42 9.98 -34.66 24.34
CA ILE A 42 9.62 -33.71 25.41
C ILE A 42 9.43 -32.30 24.85
N LEU A 43 10.32 -31.80 23.99
CA LEU A 43 10.24 -30.46 23.42
C LEU A 43 8.99 -30.23 22.55
N GLU A 44 8.48 -31.27 21.91
CA GLU A 44 7.24 -31.24 21.13
C GLU A 44 6.00 -31.12 22.02
N ASN A 45 6.01 -31.74 23.20
CA ASN A 45 4.83 -31.86 24.05
C ASN A 45 4.82 -30.90 25.25
N GLN A 46 5.97 -30.32 25.61
CA GLN A 46 6.13 -29.46 26.77
C GLN A 46 6.75 -28.12 26.36
N PRO A 47 6.34 -27.00 26.98
CA PRO A 47 6.86 -25.66 26.67
C PRO A 47 8.23 -25.40 27.32
N VAL A 48 9.17 -26.33 27.15
CA VAL A 48 10.56 -26.15 27.58
C VAL A 48 11.30 -25.31 26.55
N SER A 49 12.07 -24.34 27.03
CA SER A 49 12.89 -23.45 26.19
C SER A 49 14.36 -23.39 26.61
N LEU A 50 14.74 -24.09 27.67
CA LEU A 50 16.13 -24.19 28.14
C LEU A 50 16.53 -25.66 28.17
N VAL A 51 17.56 -26.02 27.44
CA VAL A 51 18.04 -27.40 27.32
C VAL A 51 19.51 -27.44 27.70
N ILE A 52 19.85 -28.36 28.60
CA ILE A 52 21.21 -28.74 28.91
C ILE A 52 21.39 -30.16 28.40
N SER A 53 22.30 -30.37 27.46
CA SER A 53 22.51 -31.68 26.85
C SER A 53 23.96 -32.09 26.98
N ASP A 54 24.21 -33.37 27.29
CA ASP A 54 25.52 -33.94 27.10
C ASP A 54 25.88 -33.97 25.61
N TRP A 55 27.17 -33.94 25.32
CA TRP A 55 27.72 -34.07 23.99
C TRP A 55 27.59 -35.49 23.47
N GLU A 56 27.96 -36.47 24.29
CA GLU A 56 28.02 -37.89 23.93
C GLU A 56 26.88 -38.64 24.62
N MET A 57 25.95 -39.19 23.83
CA MET A 57 24.81 -39.95 24.34
C MET A 57 24.46 -41.06 23.35
N PRO A 58 23.87 -42.17 23.79
CA PRO A 58 23.36 -43.22 22.91
C PRO A 58 22.21 -42.69 22.03
N GLU A 59 21.95 -43.40 20.93
CA GLU A 59 20.88 -43.13 19.95
C GLU A 59 21.01 -41.81 19.18
N MET A 60 20.98 -40.67 19.88
CA MET A 60 21.16 -39.33 19.34
C MET A 60 22.03 -38.50 20.28
N ASN A 61 23.21 -38.12 19.78
CA ASN A 61 24.18 -37.29 20.50
C ASN A 61 23.76 -35.81 20.55
N GLY A 62 24.42 -35.02 21.42
CA GLY A 62 24.07 -33.60 21.65
C GLY A 62 24.17 -32.73 20.40
N LEU A 63 25.18 -32.97 19.53
CA LEU A 63 25.31 -32.25 18.27
C LEU A 63 24.15 -32.51 17.31
N THR A 64 23.74 -33.77 17.18
CA THR A 64 22.62 -34.15 16.32
C THR A 64 21.31 -33.60 16.88
N LEU A 65 21.15 -33.61 18.21
CA LEU A 65 20.04 -32.96 18.89
C LEU A 65 19.98 -31.45 18.60
N CYS A 66 21.10 -30.71 18.69
CA CYS A 66 21.15 -29.28 18.35
C CYS A 66 20.68 -29.03 16.91
N ARG A 67 21.19 -29.80 15.94
CA ARG A 67 20.79 -29.67 14.53
C ARG A 67 19.31 -29.96 14.34
N GLU A 68 18.79 -31.01 14.98
CA GLU A 68 17.36 -31.33 14.94
C GLU A 68 16.50 -30.23 15.55
N ILE A 69 16.92 -29.64 16.67
CA ILE A 69 16.20 -28.55 17.32
C ILE A 69 16.17 -27.30 16.43
N ARG A 70 17.27 -26.97 15.75
CA ARG A 70 17.33 -25.82 14.83
C ARG A 70 16.56 -26.08 13.54
N ARG A 71 16.47 -27.34 13.09
CA ARG A 71 15.69 -27.74 11.91
C ARG A 71 14.19 -27.72 12.18
N ARG A 72 13.76 -28.08 13.39
CA ARG A 72 12.34 -28.11 13.78
C ARG A 72 11.88 -26.73 14.26
N GLN A 73 10.66 -26.34 13.91
CA GLN A 73 10.05 -25.11 14.39
C GLN A 73 9.11 -25.41 15.56
N PHE A 74 9.54 -25.11 16.80
CA PHE A 74 8.73 -25.31 18.01
C PHE A 74 7.83 -24.12 18.37
N GLY A 75 7.76 -23.10 17.50
CA GLY A 75 7.06 -21.84 17.75
C GLY A 75 7.70 -20.95 18.82
N ARG A 76 8.89 -21.32 19.31
CA ARG A 76 9.66 -20.60 20.33
C ARG A 76 11.15 -20.88 20.16
N TYR A 77 11.98 -19.96 20.63
CA TYR A 77 13.43 -20.19 20.69
C TYR A 77 13.75 -21.17 21.82
N VAL A 78 14.68 -22.10 21.57
CA VAL A 78 15.19 -23.07 22.54
C VAL A 78 16.68 -22.79 22.75
N TYR A 79 17.03 -22.34 23.95
CA TYR A 79 18.41 -22.07 24.34
C TYR A 79 19.11 -23.38 24.75
N LEU A 80 20.21 -23.71 24.10
CA LEU A 80 20.92 -24.98 24.21
C LEU A 80 22.32 -24.79 24.80
N ILE A 81 22.56 -25.43 25.94
CA ILE A 81 23.88 -25.53 26.58
C ILE A 81 24.39 -26.95 26.39
N LEU A 82 25.53 -27.10 25.72
CA LEU A 82 26.19 -28.40 25.58
C LEU A 82 27.20 -28.62 26.72
N LEU A 83 27.09 -29.77 27.39
CA LEU A 83 28.09 -30.22 28.35
C LEU A 83 29.12 -31.07 27.61
N THR A 84 30.41 -30.78 27.76
CA THR A 84 31.49 -31.49 27.06
C THR A 84 32.60 -31.89 28.02
N ALA A 85 33.15 -33.09 27.90
CA ALA A 85 34.40 -33.47 28.57
C ALA A 85 35.65 -33.13 27.74
N ARG A 86 35.45 -32.53 26.56
CA ARG A 86 36.49 -32.24 25.57
C ARG A 86 36.85 -30.77 25.60
N GLU A 87 38.16 -30.47 25.64
CA GLU A 87 38.71 -29.12 25.69
C GLU A 87 39.35 -28.69 24.36
N ASP A 88 39.26 -29.50 23.31
CA ASP A 88 39.85 -29.18 22.00
C ASP A 88 39.04 -28.03 21.33
N PRO A 89 39.69 -26.91 20.95
CA PRO A 89 39.04 -25.81 20.22
C PRO A 89 38.30 -26.24 18.95
N GLY A 90 38.75 -27.31 18.29
CA GLY A 90 38.08 -27.86 17.09
C GLY A 90 36.70 -28.43 17.39
N ASP A 91 36.55 -29.08 18.55
CA ASP A 91 35.26 -29.65 18.97
C ASP A 91 34.28 -28.54 19.37
N LEU A 92 34.73 -27.50 20.08
CA LEU A 92 33.88 -26.35 20.42
C LEU A 92 33.29 -25.65 19.18
N THR A 93 34.09 -25.53 18.12
CA THR A 93 33.63 -24.95 16.85
C THR A 93 32.48 -25.76 16.25
N GLN A 94 32.58 -27.10 16.25
CA GLN A 94 31.50 -27.97 15.76
C GLN A 94 30.20 -27.84 16.55
N GLY A 95 30.29 -27.54 17.86
CA GLY A 95 29.13 -27.32 18.73
C GLY A 95 28.33 -26.07 18.34
N PHE A 96 29.02 -24.96 18.11
CA PHE A 96 28.39 -23.73 17.64
C PHE A 96 27.83 -23.87 16.22
N GLU A 97 28.56 -24.52 15.31
CA GLU A 97 28.07 -24.80 13.95
C GLU A 97 26.83 -25.71 13.94
N ALA A 98 26.71 -26.63 14.91
CA ALA A 98 25.51 -27.43 15.10
C ALA A 98 24.33 -26.62 15.70
N GLY A 99 24.59 -25.40 16.16
CA GLY A 99 23.59 -24.45 16.64
C GLY A 99 23.43 -24.40 18.15
N ALA A 100 24.39 -24.90 18.94
CA ALA A 100 24.40 -24.66 20.39
C ALA A 100 24.58 -23.18 20.71
N ASP A 101 23.95 -22.70 21.78
CA ASP A 101 24.08 -21.31 22.23
C ASP A 101 25.26 -21.11 23.19
N ASP A 102 25.59 -22.15 23.95
CA ASP A 102 26.68 -22.14 24.91
C ASP A 102 27.24 -23.55 25.17
N PHE A 103 28.37 -23.60 25.87
CA PHE A 103 29.00 -24.85 26.28
C PHE A 103 29.57 -24.75 27.70
N LEU A 104 29.68 -25.90 28.38
CA LEU A 104 30.29 -26.03 29.70
C LEU A 104 31.14 -27.30 29.77
N SER A 105 32.34 -27.17 30.32
CA SER A 105 33.24 -28.31 30.52
C SER A 105 32.78 -29.18 31.71
N LYS A 106 32.89 -30.50 31.57
CA LYS A 106 32.72 -31.47 32.66
C LYS A 106 34.05 -31.61 33.42
N PRO A 107 34.05 -31.60 34.77
CA PRO A 107 32.90 -31.51 35.66
C PRO A 107 32.34 -30.07 35.73
N VAL A 108 31.02 -29.93 35.55
CA VAL A 108 30.34 -28.63 35.56
C VAL A 108 30.53 -27.89 36.88
N GLU A 109 31.10 -26.69 36.81
CA GLU A 109 31.16 -25.77 37.93
C GLU A 109 29.80 -25.10 38.16
N GLN A 110 29.30 -25.13 39.40
CA GLN A 110 27.96 -24.61 39.73
C GLN A 110 27.81 -23.11 39.44
N SER A 111 28.87 -22.35 39.69
CA SER A 111 28.92 -20.89 39.45
C SER A 111 28.76 -20.58 37.96
N GLU A 112 29.47 -21.32 37.11
CA GLU A 112 29.46 -21.14 35.66
C GLU A 112 28.12 -21.55 35.06
N LEU A 113 27.60 -22.74 35.41
CA LEU A 113 26.29 -23.16 34.93
C LEU A 113 25.19 -22.18 35.33
N ARG A 114 25.21 -21.70 36.57
CA ARG A 114 24.23 -20.70 37.01
C ARG A 114 24.34 -19.41 36.20
N ALA A 115 25.54 -18.95 35.89
CA ALA A 115 25.76 -17.77 35.05
C ALA A 115 25.23 -17.99 33.61
N ARG A 116 25.50 -19.15 33.00
CA ARG A 116 25.00 -19.48 31.65
C ARG A 116 23.48 -19.59 31.61
N LEU A 117 22.86 -20.22 32.61
CA LEU A 117 21.40 -20.30 32.72
C LEU A 117 20.76 -18.92 32.87
N HIS A 118 21.36 -18.01 33.65
CA HIS A 118 20.89 -16.63 33.75
C HIS A 118 21.03 -15.87 32.42
N ALA A 119 22.12 -16.08 31.67
CA ALA A 119 22.31 -15.49 30.35
C ALA A 119 21.28 -16.02 29.35
N GLY A 120 21.07 -17.34 29.29
CA GLY A 120 20.07 -18.00 28.45
C GLY A 120 18.64 -17.56 28.81
N ALA A 121 18.32 -17.48 30.09
CA ALA A 121 17.04 -16.95 30.58
C ALA A 121 16.76 -15.53 30.08
N ARG A 122 17.78 -14.66 30.08
CA ARG A 122 17.67 -13.29 29.57
C ARG A 122 17.44 -13.28 28.06
N ILE A 123 18.16 -14.11 27.30
CA ILE A 123 17.99 -14.23 25.84
C ILE A 123 16.57 -14.71 25.52
N LEU A 124 16.08 -15.75 26.21
CA LEU A 124 14.73 -16.26 26.05
C LEU A 124 13.65 -15.21 26.35
N SER A 125 13.86 -14.38 27.38
CA SER A 125 12.95 -13.27 27.69
C SER A 125 12.93 -12.22 26.57
N LEU A 126 14.10 -11.88 26.02
CA LEU A 126 14.20 -10.91 24.93
C LEU A 126 13.56 -11.44 23.63
N GLU A 127 13.77 -12.71 23.30
CA GLU A 127 13.11 -13.36 22.16
C GLU A 127 11.59 -13.38 22.32
N ALA A 128 11.09 -13.70 23.52
CA ALA A 128 9.66 -13.66 23.81
C ALA A 128 9.07 -12.25 23.68
N ASP A 129 9.77 -11.23 24.22
CA ASP A 129 9.36 -9.84 24.11
C ASP A 129 9.36 -9.36 22.64
N LEU A 130 10.38 -9.75 21.86
CA LEU A 130 10.48 -9.43 20.45
C LEU A 130 9.35 -10.07 19.65
N ALA A 131 9.09 -11.36 19.88
CA ALA A 131 7.98 -12.07 19.24
C ALA A 131 6.62 -11.43 19.58
N ALA A 132 6.40 -11.05 20.84
CA ALA A 132 5.19 -10.36 21.26
C ALA A 132 5.04 -8.97 20.61
N ARG A 133 6.12 -8.21 20.47
CA ARG A 133 6.12 -6.91 19.78
C ARG A 133 5.84 -7.06 18.30
N ASN A 134 6.49 -8.02 17.63
CA ASN A 134 6.25 -8.29 16.21
C ASN A 134 4.80 -8.71 15.96
N ALA A 135 4.24 -9.59 16.80
CA ALA A 135 2.85 -9.99 16.69
C ALA A 135 1.88 -8.79 16.83
N ARG A 136 2.12 -7.89 17.79
CA ARG A 136 1.32 -6.65 17.94
C ARG A 136 1.47 -5.72 16.75
N LEU A 137 2.68 -5.57 16.21
CA LEU A 137 2.93 -4.73 15.05
C LEU A 137 2.21 -5.27 13.82
N SER A 138 2.32 -6.57 13.55
CA SER A 138 1.63 -7.22 12.45
C SER A 138 0.11 -7.08 12.55
N GLU A 139 -0.45 -7.22 13.76
CA GLU A 139 -1.89 -7.03 13.95
C GLU A 139 -2.32 -5.57 13.75
N ALA A 140 -1.54 -4.61 14.25
CA ALA A 140 -1.81 -3.18 14.03
C ALA A 140 -1.76 -2.81 12.54
N LEU A 141 -0.77 -3.34 11.80
CA LEU A 141 -0.68 -3.15 10.34
C LEU A 141 -1.88 -3.74 9.61
N ARG A 142 -2.28 -4.96 9.99
CA ARG A 142 -3.46 -5.61 9.41
C ARG A 142 -4.75 -4.81 9.64
N GLN A 143 -4.90 -4.17 10.80
CA GLN A 143 -6.03 -3.29 11.08
C GLN A 143 -6.00 -2.04 10.19
N ILE A 144 -4.83 -1.40 10.06
CA ILE A 144 -4.67 -0.21 9.21
C ILE A 144 -4.96 -0.54 7.74
N GLU A 145 -4.46 -1.67 7.23
CA GLU A 145 -4.74 -2.12 5.86
C GLU A 145 -6.24 -2.33 5.63
N GLN A 146 -6.96 -2.94 6.58
CA GLN A 146 -8.41 -3.12 6.48
C GLN A 146 -9.16 -1.77 6.49
N ASP A 147 -8.76 -0.83 7.34
CA ASP A 147 -9.38 0.49 7.39
C ASP A 147 -9.14 1.27 6.07
N LEU A 148 -7.95 1.14 5.49
CA LEU A 148 -7.60 1.73 4.19
C LEU A 148 -8.37 1.09 3.03
N GLU A 149 -8.55 -0.23 3.03
CA GLU A 149 -9.40 -0.92 2.05
C GLU A 149 -10.84 -0.43 2.09
N LEU A 150 -11.39 -0.21 3.30
CA LEU A 150 -12.74 0.33 3.46
C LEU A 150 -12.84 1.76 2.93
N ALA A 151 -11.85 2.61 3.23
CA ALA A 151 -11.78 3.97 2.71
C ALA A 151 -11.69 3.99 1.17
N ALA A 152 -10.89 3.09 0.58
CA ALA A 152 -10.77 2.93 -0.87
C ALA A 152 -12.11 2.58 -1.52
N ARG A 153 -12.89 1.68 -0.92
CA ARG A 153 -14.24 1.33 -1.42
C ARG A 153 -15.20 2.52 -1.38
N ILE A 154 -15.13 3.35 -0.34
CA ILE A 154 -15.94 4.57 -0.25
C ILE A 154 -15.56 5.54 -1.37
N GLN A 155 -14.27 5.77 -1.59
CA GLN A 155 -13.79 6.63 -2.68
C GLN A 155 -14.25 6.11 -4.05
N GLN A 156 -14.08 4.80 -4.30
CA GLN A 156 -14.53 4.16 -5.54
C GLN A 156 -16.03 4.25 -5.76
N SER A 157 -16.84 4.32 -4.69
CA SER A 157 -18.29 4.48 -4.82
C SER A 157 -18.73 5.84 -5.39
N VAL A 158 -17.83 6.84 -5.36
CA VAL A 158 -18.08 8.18 -5.90
C VAL A 158 -17.62 8.32 -7.35
N LEU A 159 -16.74 7.43 -7.82
CA LEU A 159 -16.27 7.42 -9.21
C LEU A 159 -17.43 7.06 -10.17
N PRO A 160 -17.41 7.58 -11.41
CA PRO A 160 -18.44 7.30 -12.40
C PRO A 160 -18.45 5.83 -12.80
N ALA A 161 -19.61 5.32 -13.20
CA ALA A 161 -19.69 3.99 -13.80
C ALA A 161 -18.85 3.92 -15.09
N HIS A 162 -18.24 2.77 -15.35
CA HIS A 162 -17.53 2.51 -16.61
C HIS A 162 -18.49 2.53 -17.80
N GLN A 163 -17.96 2.89 -18.97
CA GLN A 163 -18.70 2.89 -20.25
C GLN A 163 -20.00 3.71 -20.21
N LEU A 164 -19.96 4.86 -19.54
CA LEU A 164 -21.12 5.72 -19.42
C LEU A 164 -21.50 6.26 -20.80
N ARG A 165 -22.74 5.96 -21.22
CA ARG A 165 -23.34 6.45 -22.47
C ARG A 165 -24.45 7.42 -22.14
N HIS A 166 -24.37 8.62 -22.68
CA HIS A 166 -25.39 9.65 -22.48
C HIS A 166 -25.56 10.49 -23.73
N GLN A 167 -26.73 10.42 -24.37
CA GLN A 167 -27.15 11.24 -25.52
C GLN A 167 -26.03 11.50 -26.55
N GLY A 168 -25.47 10.44 -27.15
CA GLY A 168 -24.43 10.57 -28.19
C GLY A 168 -23.01 10.84 -27.67
N PHE A 169 -22.79 10.78 -26.35
CA PHE A 169 -21.47 10.78 -25.72
C PHE A 169 -21.18 9.44 -25.05
N PHE A 170 -19.92 9.02 -25.14
CA PHE A 170 -19.37 7.83 -24.49
C PHE A 170 -18.16 8.25 -23.65
N SER A 171 -18.13 7.88 -22.37
CA SER A 171 -16.97 8.13 -21.51
C SER A 171 -16.51 6.87 -20.79
N ASP A 172 -15.19 6.73 -20.67
CA ASP A 172 -14.56 5.66 -19.90
C ASP A 172 -13.26 6.16 -19.30
N TRP A 173 -12.74 5.44 -18.31
CA TRP A 173 -11.61 5.92 -17.51
C TRP A 173 -10.72 4.78 -17.01
N ILE A 174 -9.49 5.14 -16.63
CA ILE A 174 -8.62 4.31 -15.80
C ILE A 174 -8.23 5.06 -14.54
N PHE A 175 -8.03 4.30 -13.48
CA PHE A 175 -7.59 4.79 -12.19
C PHE A 175 -6.62 3.77 -11.59
N LEU A 176 -5.40 4.20 -11.34
CA LEU A 176 -4.34 3.41 -10.73
C LEU A 176 -3.81 4.21 -9.53
N PRO A 177 -4.35 3.98 -8.33
CA PRO A 177 -3.89 4.67 -7.14
C PRO A 177 -2.45 4.24 -6.80
N SER A 178 -1.67 5.18 -6.26
CA SER A 178 -0.33 4.94 -5.70
C SER A 178 -0.38 4.05 -4.45
N ALA A 179 -1.44 4.16 -3.67
CA ALA A 179 -1.69 3.38 -2.46
C ALA A 179 -3.11 2.79 -2.48
N TRP A 180 -3.66 2.51 -1.29
CA TRP A 180 -5.05 2.07 -1.16
C TRP A 180 -6.06 3.17 -1.52
N VAL A 181 -5.75 4.41 -1.15
CA VAL A 181 -6.58 5.60 -1.37
C VAL A 181 -5.77 6.66 -2.10
N SER A 182 -6.44 7.59 -2.76
CA SER A 182 -5.81 8.51 -3.70
C SER A 182 -6.32 9.96 -3.57
N GLY A 183 -5.47 10.94 -3.84
CA GLY A 183 -5.84 12.35 -3.95
C GLY A 183 -6.67 12.66 -5.20
N ASP A 184 -6.57 11.82 -6.22
CA ASP A 184 -7.29 11.96 -7.48
C ASP A 184 -8.76 11.56 -7.34
N ILE A 185 -9.64 12.40 -7.90
CA ILE A 185 -11.05 12.06 -8.10
C ILE A 185 -11.59 12.76 -9.34
N PHE A 186 -12.38 12.04 -10.11
CA PHE A 186 -13.01 12.58 -11.32
C PHE A 186 -14.42 12.05 -11.43
N ASN A 187 -15.27 12.77 -12.16
CA ASN A 187 -16.63 12.31 -12.43
C ASN A 187 -17.19 12.91 -13.70
N VAL A 188 -18.18 12.23 -14.26
CA VAL A 188 -18.99 12.67 -15.40
C VAL A 188 -20.45 12.46 -15.01
N PHE A 189 -21.23 13.53 -15.04
CA PHE A 189 -22.61 13.51 -14.58
C PHE A 189 -23.52 14.34 -15.50
N PRO A 190 -24.77 13.92 -15.70
CA PRO A 190 -25.74 14.70 -16.47
C PRO A 190 -26.18 15.94 -15.70
N LEU A 191 -26.28 17.07 -16.40
CA LEU A 191 -26.71 18.37 -15.90
C LEU A 191 -27.81 18.94 -16.81
N GLY A 192 -28.96 18.27 -16.84
CA GLY A 192 -30.06 18.60 -17.76
C GLY A 192 -29.67 18.29 -19.21
N ASP A 193 -29.69 19.30 -20.08
CA ASP A 193 -29.29 19.21 -21.50
C ASP A 193 -27.77 19.34 -21.72
N ARG A 194 -27.00 19.31 -20.62
CA ARG A 194 -25.53 19.39 -20.65
C ARG A 194 -24.91 18.23 -19.90
N LEU A 195 -23.68 17.90 -20.25
CA LEU A 195 -22.82 16.95 -19.54
C LEU A 195 -21.81 17.72 -18.70
N GLY A 196 -21.85 17.55 -17.38
CA GLY A 196 -20.84 18.08 -16.46
C GLY A 196 -19.71 17.07 -16.27
N PHE A 197 -18.47 17.54 -16.21
CA PHE A 197 -17.33 16.71 -15.86
C PHE A 197 -16.37 17.48 -14.95
N TYR A 198 -15.67 16.76 -14.08
CA TYR A 198 -14.53 17.30 -13.34
C TYR A 198 -13.42 16.27 -13.18
N CYS A 199 -12.20 16.79 -13.02
CA CYS A 199 -11.02 16.06 -12.59
C CYS A 199 -10.34 16.88 -11.49
N VAL A 200 -10.11 16.27 -10.34
CA VAL A 200 -9.49 16.90 -9.17
C VAL A 200 -8.30 16.06 -8.79
N ASP A 201 -7.21 16.74 -8.47
CA ASP A 201 -6.00 16.14 -7.91
C ASP A 201 -5.60 16.99 -6.71
N VAL A 202 -5.50 16.36 -5.54
CA VAL A 202 -5.19 17.03 -4.28
C VAL A 202 -3.71 16.87 -4.00
N SER A 203 -3.04 17.98 -3.67
CA SER A 203 -1.61 17.97 -3.34
C SER A 203 -1.27 16.97 -2.22
N GLY A 204 -0.32 16.09 -2.51
CA GLY A 204 0.13 15.02 -1.63
C GLY A 204 -0.60 13.69 -1.87
N HIS A 205 -0.15 12.62 -1.22
CA HIS A 205 -0.71 11.28 -1.40
C HIS A 205 -1.23 10.68 -0.08
N GLY A 206 -2.10 9.68 -0.18
CA GLY A 206 -2.63 8.93 0.96
C GLY A 206 -3.92 9.50 1.56
N VAL A 207 -4.17 9.23 2.85
CA VAL A 207 -5.50 9.40 3.46
C VAL A 207 -5.96 10.85 3.51
N GLY A 208 -5.07 11.79 3.83
CA GLY A 208 -5.41 13.22 3.91
C GLY A 208 -5.92 13.77 2.57
N ALA A 209 -5.17 13.49 1.50
CA ALA A 209 -5.53 13.88 0.13
C ALA A 209 -6.85 13.23 -0.31
N ALA A 210 -7.03 11.93 -0.02
CA ALA A 210 -8.26 11.21 -0.35
C ALA A 210 -9.51 11.73 0.37
N MET A 211 -9.37 12.15 1.63
CA MET A 211 -10.49 12.74 2.37
C MET A 211 -10.88 14.10 1.81
N MET A 212 -9.91 14.90 1.36
CA MET A 212 -10.15 16.18 0.70
C MET A 212 -10.81 15.97 -0.68
N SER A 213 -10.30 15.03 -1.48
CA SER A 213 -10.86 14.72 -2.80
C SER A 213 -12.33 14.28 -2.68
N LEU A 214 -12.64 13.44 -1.69
CA LEU A 214 -14.01 13.05 -1.36
C LEU A 214 -14.87 14.24 -0.91
N ALA A 215 -14.33 15.15 -0.09
CA ALA A 215 -15.03 16.36 0.35
C ALA A 215 -15.39 17.28 -0.83
N VAL A 216 -14.47 17.43 -1.81
CA VAL A 216 -14.71 18.15 -3.06
C VAL A 216 -15.77 17.45 -3.90
N ALA A 217 -15.63 16.13 -4.12
CA ALA A 217 -16.59 15.37 -4.93
C ALA A 217 -18.01 15.42 -4.36
N ARG A 218 -18.17 15.43 -3.03
CA ARG A 218 -19.48 15.60 -2.38
C ARG A 218 -20.14 16.94 -2.67
N GLN A 219 -19.41 17.99 -3.06
CA GLN A 219 -20.01 19.26 -3.49
C GLN A 219 -20.77 19.12 -4.82
N PHE A 220 -20.43 18.12 -5.63
CA PHE A 220 -21.05 17.82 -6.91
C PHE A 220 -22.12 16.71 -6.82
N LEU A 221 -22.16 15.95 -5.72
CA LEU A 221 -23.13 14.87 -5.50
C LEU A 221 -24.48 15.41 -4.99
N HIS A 222 -25.53 15.18 -5.79
CA HIS A 222 -26.93 15.56 -5.64
C HIS A 222 -27.43 15.93 -4.22
N GLY A 223 -28.02 17.13 -4.13
CA GLY A 223 -28.76 17.67 -2.97
C GLY A 223 -29.14 19.14 -3.19
N ARG A 224 -30.05 19.69 -2.35
CA ARG A 224 -30.53 21.09 -2.47
C ARG A 224 -29.41 22.15 -2.47
N ALA A 225 -28.23 21.83 -1.93
CA ALA A 225 -27.07 22.72 -1.93
C ALA A 225 -26.33 22.75 -3.29
N VAL A 226 -26.39 21.67 -4.06
CA VAL A 226 -25.74 21.53 -5.38
C VAL A 226 -26.48 22.35 -6.43
N GLU A 227 -27.82 22.37 -6.37
CA GLU A 227 -28.66 23.15 -7.30
C GLU A 227 -28.32 24.64 -7.28
N ARG A 228 -27.95 25.21 -6.13
CA ARG A 228 -27.61 26.64 -6.03
C ARG A 228 -26.16 26.97 -6.40
N PHE A 229 -25.32 25.95 -6.54
CA PHE A 229 -23.88 26.07 -6.86
C PHE A 229 -23.62 25.80 -8.35
N LEU A 230 -24.30 24.81 -8.93
CA LEU A 230 -24.18 24.46 -10.34
C LEU A 230 -25.17 25.19 -11.24
N PHE A 231 -26.25 25.77 -10.69
CA PHE A 231 -27.20 26.57 -11.44
C PHE A 231 -27.28 28.01 -10.94
N THR A 232 -27.43 28.94 -11.87
CA THR A 232 -27.71 30.35 -11.62
C THR A 232 -29.16 30.52 -11.12
N ALA A 233 -29.51 31.73 -10.67
CA ALA A 233 -30.87 32.06 -10.22
C ALA A 233 -31.95 31.80 -11.30
N ASP A 234 -31.56 31.76 -12.57
CA ASP A 234 -32.42 31.49 -13.72
C ASP A 234 -32.46 30.00 -14.12
N ASN A 235 -31.97 29.11 -13.24
CA ASN A 235 -31.91 27.66 -13.45
C ASN A 235 -31.07 27.23 -14.67
N GLN A 236 -30.08 28.07 -15.05
CA GLN A 236 -29.11 27.76 -16.09
C GLN A 236 -27.79 27.30 -15.47
N PRO A 237 -27.02 26.38 -16.07
CA PRO A 237 -25.72 26.00 -15.56
C PRO A 237 -24.80 27.21 -15.38
N ALA A 238 -24.24 27.37 -14.18
CA ALA A 238 -23.29 28.44 -13.85
C ALA A 238 -22.01 28.31 -14.70
N SER A 239 -21.30 29.43 -14.89
CA SER A 239 -20.03 29.38 -15.63
C SER A 239 -18.99 28.53 -14.88
N PRO A 240 -18.18 27.72 -15.57
CA PRO A 240 -17.14 26.94 -14.91
C PRO A 240 -16.22 27.77 -14.01
N ALA A 241 -15.85 28.99 -14.43
CA ALA A 241 -15.04 29.89 -13.63
C ALA A 241 -15.72 30.34 -12.32
N GLU A 242 -17.03 30.61 -12.31
CA GLU A 242 -17.78 30.94 -11.09
C GLU A 242 -17.80 29.78 -10.10
N VAL A 243 -17.99 28.55 -10.61
CA VAL A 243 -17.98 27.32 -9.81
C VAL A 243 -16.63 27.15 -9.11
N VAL A 244 -15.52 27.32 -9.84
CA VAL A 244 -14.16 27.25 -9.27
C VAL A 244 -13.92 28.36 -8.24
N ALA A 245 -14.37 29.59 -8.50
CA ALA A 245 -14.23 30.70 -7.56
C ALA A 245 -14.98 30.45 -6.24
N ILE A 246 -16.19 29.87 -6.30
CA ILE A 246 -16.94 29.50 -5.11
C ILE A 246 -16.24 28.36 -4.35
N LEU A 247 -15.65 27.39 -5.04
CA LEU A 247 -14.85 26.34 -4.38
C LEU A 247 -13.63 26.95 -3.68
N ASN A 248 -12.92 27.87 -4.32
CA ASN A 248 -11.78 28.54 -3.70
C ASN A 248 -12.17 29.23 -2.40
N GLY A 249 -13.27 30.00 -2.39
CA GLY A 249 -13.74 30.66 -1.15
C GLY A 249 -14.21 29.71 -0.05
N ARG A 250 -14.56 28.45 -0.39
CA ARG A 250 -14.97 27.44 0.61
C ARG A 250 -13.78 26.69 1.21
N PHE A 251 -12.75 26.44 0.41
CA PHE A 251 -11.58 25.64 0.82
C PHE A 251 -10.38 26.51 1.21
N CYS A 252 -10.39 27.79 0.87
CA CYS A 252 -9.45 28.78 1.40
C CYS A 252 -9.92 29.23 2.78
N SER A 253 -9.58 28.46 3.82
CA SER A 253 -9.88 28.79 5.22
C SER A 253 -8.60 28.97 6.05
N ASP A 254 -8.49 30.12 6.73
CA ASP A 254 -7.38 30.47 7.64
C ASP A 254 -7.32 29.65 8.95
N GLU A 255 -8.33 28.80 9.23
CA GLU A 255 -8.51 28.15 10.54
C GLU A 255 -7.99 26.71 10.65
N THR A 256 -7.52 26.10 9.56
CA THR A 256 -7.01 24.72 9.57
C THR A 256 -5.49 24.68 9.47
N GLU A 257 -4.82 24.01 10.42
CA GLU A 257 -3.37 23.72 10.41
C GLU A 257 -2.91 22.91 9.15
N ILE A 258 -3.85 22.48 8.32
CA ILE A 258 -3.61 21.71 7.09
C ILE A 258 -3.84 22.63 5.89
N VAL A 259 -2.76 23.18 5.33
CA VAL A 259 -2.79 23.87 4.03
C VAL A 259 -2.90 22.79 2.95
N SER A 260 -4.12 22.48 2.52
CA SER A 260 -4.38 21.59 1.40
C SER A 260 -4.93 22.39 0.23
N TYR A 261 -4.16 22.50 -0.84
CA TYR A 261 -4.61 22.99 -2.13
C TYR A 261 -4.82 21.81 -3.08
N PHE A 262 -5.64 22.00 -4.09
CA PHE A 262 -5.91 20.99 -5.10
C PHE A 262 -5.98 21.62 -6.49
N THR A 263 -5.56 20.84 -7.48
CA THR A 263 -5.77 21.16 -8.88
C THR A 263 -7.15 20.68 -9.31
N LEU A 264 -7.80 21.44 -10.19
CA LEU A 264 -9.16 21.13 -10.65
C LEU A 264 -9.31 21.48 -12.14
N ILE A 265 -9.97 20.60 -12.87
CA ILE A 265 -10.65 20.92 -14.12
C ILE A 265 -12.12 20.70 -13.90
N TYR A 266 -12.92 21.71 -14.21
CA TYR A 266 -14.37 21.58 -14.28
C TYR A 266 -14.86 22.09 -15.63
N GLY A 267 -15.76 21.34 -16.25
CA GLY A 267 -16.33 21.74 -17.53
C GLY A 267 -17.74 21.22 -17.75
N VAL A 268 -18.41 21.87 -18.70
CA VAL A 268 -19.76 21.55 -19.14
C VAL A 268 -19.79 21.46 -20.66
N ILE A 269 -20.45 20.44 -21.19
CA ILE A 269 -20.61 20.20 -22.63
C ILE A 269 -22.10 20.22 -22.96
N ASP A 270 -22.49 21.02 -23.95
CA ASP A 270 -23.84 21.01 -24.48
C ASP A 270 -24.07 19.75 -25.33
N LEU A 271 -25.09 18.96 -24.99
CA LEU A 271 -25.30 17.64 -25.61
C LEU A 271 -25.72 17.74 -27.08
N GLN A 272 -26.40 18.82 -27.48
CA GLN A 272 -26.90 18.99 -28.84
C GLN A 272 -25.82 19.51 -29.78
N THR A 273 -25.13 20.57 -29.37
CA THR A 273 -24.14 21.25 -30.20
C THR A 273 -22.75 20.63 -30.10
N GLY A 274 -22.43 20.01 -28.96
CA GLY A 274 -21.07 19.61 -28.58
C GLY A 274 -20.18 20.79 -28.21
N ALA A 275 -20.72 22.01 -28.11
CA ALA A 275 -19.99 23.16 -27.60
C ALA A 275 -19.81 23.00 -26.08
N GLY A 276 -18.58 23.18 -25.60
CA GLY A 276 -18.25 23.07 -24.20
C GLY A 276 -17.53 24.30 -23.66
N LYS A 277 -17.57 24.46 -22.35
CA LYS A 277 -16.73 25.39 -21.61
C LYS A 277 -16.01 24.63 -20.50
N LEU A 278 -14.74 24.93 -20.30
CA LEU A 278 -13.97 24.41 -19.19
C LEU A 278 -13.25 25.53 -18.46
N CYS A 279 -12.99 25.30 -17.18
CA CYS A 279 -12.12 26.10 -16.34
C CYS A 279 -11.04 25.19 -15.78
N GLN A 280 -9.78 25.59 -15.94
CA GLN A 280 -8.60 24.89 -15.46
C GLN A 280 -8.00 25.66 -14.28
N ALA A 281 -7.72 24.98 -13.19
CA ALA A 281 -7.14 25.53 -11.96
C ALA A 281 -5.93 24.70 -11.56
N GLY A 282 -4.76 25.02 -12.10
CA GLY A 282 -3.49 24.37 -11.77
C GLY A 282 -3.27 22.95 -12.33
N HIS A 283 -4.32 22.27 -12.81
CA HIS A 283 -4.25 20.88 -13.30
C HIS A 283 -3.51 20.79 -14.63
N PRO A 284 -2.94 19.62 -15.02
CA PRO A 284 -2.40 19.41 -16.36
C PRO A 284 -3.38 19.79 -17.47
N THR A 285 -2.84 20.37 -18.55
CA THR A 285 -3.69 20.90 -19.64
C THR A 285 -4.32 19.74 -20.40
N PRO A 286 -5.66 19.62 -20.43
CA PRO A 286 -6.31 18.54 -21.16
C PRO A 286 -6.18 18.83 -22.67
N PHE A 287 -6.34 17.80 -23.48
CA PHE A 287 -6.27 17.94 -24.93
C PHE A 287 -7.37 17.14 -25.61
N ILE A 288 -7.75 17.59 -26.80
CA ILE A 288 -8.68 16.89 -27.66
C ILE A 288 -7.91 16.21 -28.78
N VAL A 289 -8.21 14.93 -28.99
CA VAL A 289 -7.67 14.12 -30.08
C VAL A 289 -8.76 13.89 -31.12
N SER A 290 -8.48 14.30 -32.35
CA SER A 290 -9.40 14.11 -33.48
C SER A 290 -9.20 12.74 -34.14
N PRO A 291 -10.19 12.25 -34.92
CA PRO A 291 -10.05 11.04 -35.75
C PRO A 291 -8.81 11.05 -36.66
N ASP A 292 -8.39 12.23 -37.12
CA ASP A 292 -7.22 12.44 -37.97
C ASP A 292 -5.89 12.47 -37.19
N ALA A 293 -5.88 12.03 -35.93
CA ALA A 293 -4.74 12.06 -35.01
C ALA A 293 -4.17 13.47 -34.74
N THR A 294 -4.95 14.52 -35.00
CA THR A 294 -4.59 15.89 -34.59
C THR A 294 -4.89 16.08 -33.10
N VAL A 295 -3.92 16.60 -32.37
CA VAL A 295 -4.03 16.90 -30.93
C VAL A 295 -4.11 18.41 -30.76
N ARG A 296 -5.10 18.88 -30.00
CA ARG A 296 -5.25 20.29 -29.66
C ARG A 296 -5.40 20.46 -28.14
N PRO A 297 -4.52 21.24 -27.47
CA PRO A 297 -4.68 21.52 -26.05
C PRO A 297 -5.91 22.40 -25.82
N VAL A 298 -6.61 22.17 -24.71
CA VAL A 298 -7.80 22.93 -24.33
C VAL A 298 -7.65 23.39 -22.89
N GLY A 299 -7.06 24.56 -22.71
CA GLY A 299 -6.84 25.08 -21.38
C GLY A 299 -6.01 26.35 -21.40
N SER A 300 -6.12 27.11 -20.33
CA SER A 300 -5.38 28.36 -20.14
C SER A 300 -4.41 28.28 -18.97
N GLY A 301 -4.25 27.10 -18.34
CA GLY A 301 -3.63 26.98 -17.04
C GLY A 301 -4.46 27.67 -15.96
N GLY A 302 -3.84 27.96 -14.82
CA GLY A 302 -4.45 28.68 -13.71
C GLY A 302 -3.72 28.38 -12.41
N ALA A 303 -4.04 29.12 -11.34
CA ALA A 303 -3.57 28.78 -10.01
C ALA A 303 -4.40 27.62 -9.41
N PRO A 304 -3.81 26.75 -8.57
CA PRO A 304 -4.55 25.75 -7.81
C PRO A 304 -5.59 26.37 -6.89
N VAL A 305 -6.64 25.60 -6.60
CA VAL A 305 -7.73 26.00 -5.70
C VAL A 305 -7.31 25.82 -4.24
N GLY A 306 -7.66 26.77 -3.37
CA GLY A 306 -7.37 26.74 -1.94
C GLY A 306 -6.00 27.30 -1.56
N LEU A 307 -5.21 27.77 -2.54
CA LEU A 307 -3.86 28.30 -2.27
C LEU A 307 -3.86 29.77 -1.82
N ILE A 308 -4.65 30.63 -2.50
CA ILE A 308 -4.71 32.07 -2.24
C ILE A 308 -6.16 32.53 -2.36
N ASP A 309 -6.59 33.41 -1.46
CA ASP A 309 -7.91 34.02 -1.53
C ASP A 309 -8.02 34.97 -2.74
N HIS A 310 -9.23 35.13 -3.28
CA HIS A 310 -9.57 36.05 -4.38
C HIS A 310 -8.84 35.80 -5.71
N LEU A 311 -8.46 34.56 -5.99
CA LEU A 311 -8.02 34.16 -7.33
C LEU A 311 -9.18 34.25 -8.35
N SER A 312 -8.83 34.54 -9.60
CA SER A 312 -9.77 34.56 -10.73
C SER A 312 -9.35 33.55 -11.78
N TRP A 313 -10.32 32.87 -12.37
CA TRP A 313 -10.13 31.93 -13.45
C TRP A 313 -10.95 32.35 -14.67
N ALA A 314 -10.57 31.85 -15.84
CA ALA A 314 -11.23 32.16 -17.10
C ALA A 314 -11.85 30.90 -17.72
N ASP A 315 -13.02 31.08 -18.32
CA ASP A 315 -13.66 30.04 -19.14
C ASP A 315 -12.93 29.90 -20.48
N VAL A 316 -12.52 28.68 -20.80
CA VAL A 316 -12.01 28.29 -22.12
C VAL A 316 -13.14 27.59 -22.87
N SER A 317 -13.56 28.18 -23.99
CA SER A 317 -14.57 27.57 -24.85
C SER A 317 -13.92 26.58 -25.82
N PHE A 318 -14.59 25.45 -26.03
CA PHE A 318 -14.18 24.43 -27.00
C PHE A 318 -15.42 23.84 -27.68
N SER A 319 -15.21 23.05 -28.71
CA SER A 319 -16.26 22.25 -29.36
C SER A 319 -15.75 20.83 -29.50
N LEU A 320 -16.61 19.83 -29.38
CA LEU A 320 -16.32 18.42 -29.66
C LEU A 320 -17.12 18.00 -30.90
N ALA A 321 -16.43 17.76 -32.00
CA ALA A 321 -17.02 17.16 -33.18
C ALA A 321 -17.23 15.64 -33.00
N PRO A 322 -18.15 15.01 -33.75
CA PRO A 322 -18.33 13.56 -33.71
C PRO A 322 -17.02 12.83 -34.02
N GLY A 323 -16.65 11.86 -33.18
CA GLY A 323 -15.40 11.10 -33.23
C GLY A 323 -14.22 11.75 -32.49
N GLU A 324 -14.32 13.00 -32.05
CA GLU A 324 -13.29 13.62 -31.21
C GLU A 324 -13.37 13.13 -29.76
N ARG A 325 -12.19 13.03 -29.13
CA ARG A 325 -12.00 12.56 -27.76
C ARG A 325 -11.36 13.64 -26.90
N LEU A 326 -12.03 14.07 -25.84
CA LEU A 326 -11.45 14.90 -24.79
C LEU A 326 -10.77 14.02 -23.75
N CYS A 327 -9.47 14.24 -23.55
CA CYS A 327 -8.64 13.48 -22.60
C CYS A 327 -8.26 14.37 -21.42
N LEU A 328 -8.63 13.91 -20.21
CA LEU A 328 -8.30 14.53 -18.92
C LEU A 328 -7.40 13.56 -18.17
N PHE A 329 -6.25 14.02 -17.66
CA PHE A 329 -5.25 13.17 -17.03
C PHE A 329 -4.59 13.87 -15.85
N SER A 330 -4.21 13.11 -14.82
CA SER A 330 -3.36 13.59 -13.74
C SER A 330 -1.89 13.64 -14.14
N ASP A 331 -1.13 14.44 -13.39
CA ASP A 331 0.32 14.56 -13.52
C ASP A 331 1.04 13.25 -13.19
N GLY A 332 0.44 12.36 -12.39
CA GLY A 332 0.95 11.02 -12.15
C GLY A 332 1.22 10.21 -13.42
N ILE A 333 0.57 10.52 -14.56
CA ILE A 333 0.90 9.93 -15.85
C ILE A 333 2.18 10.53 -16.42
N THR A 334 2.28 11.86 -16.45
CA THR A 334 3.41 12.57 -17.05
C THR A 334 4.69 12.42 -16.23
N GLU A 335 4.56 12.42 -14.90
CA GLU A 335 5.65 12.29 -13.94
C GLU A 335 6.00 10.83 -13.64
N CYS A 336 5.32 9.86 -14.26
CA CYS A 336 5.65 8.45 -14.08
C CYS A 336 7.08 8.15 -14.56
N GLU A 337 7.98 7.94 -13.61
CA GLU A 337 9.38 7.59 -13.89
C GLU A 337 9.54 6.10 -14.23
N ASN A 338 10.45 5.82 -15.16
CA ASN A 338 10.98 4.48 -15.38
C ASN A 338 12.16 4.17 -14.44
N ARG A 339 12.71 2.96 -14.52
CA ARG A 339 13.89 2.54 -13.72
C ARG A 339 15.13 3.41 -13.89
N SER A 340 15.24 4.15 -14.99
CA SER A 340 16.34 5.10 -15.24
C SER A 340 16.06 6.52 -14.74
N GLY A 341 14.91 6.75 -14.08
CA GLY A 341 14.50 8.08 -13.61
C GLY A 341 14.01 8.99 -14.75
N GLU A 342 13.66 8.43 -15.90
CA GLU A 342 13.09 9.20 -17.01
C GLU A 342 11.56 9.21 -16.89
N GLN A 343 11.00 10.40 -16.84
CA GLN A 343 9.55 10.64 -16.82
C GLN A 343 8.91 10.24 -18.14
N PHE A 344 7.68 9.71 -18.09
CA PHE A 344 6.92 9.34 -19.28
C PHE A 344 6.69 10.56 -20.20
N GLY A 345 6.29 11.70 -19.61
CA GLY A 345 6.13 12.97 -20.27
C GLY A 345 4.89 13.08 -21.17
N GLU A 346 4.45 14.31 -21.40
CA GLU A 346 3.23 14.60 -22.16
C GLU A 346 3.33 14.16 -23.64
N ALA A 347 4.50 14.34 -24.26
CA ALA A 347 4.71 13.99 -25.68
C ALA A 347 4.47 12.50 -25.97
N ARG A 348 4.85 11.61 -25.03
CA ARG A 348 4.61 10.16 -25.17
C ARG A 348 3.14 9.80 -25.00
N LEU A 349 2.45 10.46 -24.07
CA LEU A 349 1.02 10.30 -23.88
C LEU A 349 0.25 10.71 -25.14
N GLN A 350 0.58 11.86 -25.72
CA GLN A 350 -0.02 12.34 -26.96
C GLN A 350 0.24 11.36 -28.11
N ALA A 351 1.50 10.94 -28.33
CA ALA A 351 1.84 9.99 -29.38
C ALA A 351 1.08 8.66 -29.24
N TRP A 352 0.97 8.14 -28.01
CA TRP A 352 0.27 6.89 -27.76
C TRP A 352 -1.23 6.98 -28.07
N LEU A 353 -1.87 8.10 -27.71
CA LEU A 353 -3.28 8.34 -28.00
C LEU A 353 -3.50 8.57 -29.51
N GLN A 354 -2.58 9.24 -30.20
CA GLN A 354 -2.59 9.43 -31.66
C GLN A 354 -2.51 8.10 -32.43
N ASP A 355 -1.65 7.18 -32.00
CA ASP A 355 -1.50 5.86 -32.63
C ASP A 355 -2.73 4.95 -32.43
N SER A 356 -3.58 5.28 -31.47
CA SER A 356 -4.68 4.42 -31.03
C SER A 356 -6.06 5.06 -31.20
N VAL A 357 -6.17 6.14 -31.99
CA VAL A 357 -7.42 6.87 -32.23
C VAL A 357 -8.53 5.97 -32.78
N THR A 358 -8.19 5.00 -33.63
CA THR A 358 -9.17 4.08 -34.25
C THR A 358 -9.65 2.96 -33.33
N GLN A 359 -9.02 2.78 -32.16
CA GLN A 359 -9.39 1.73 -31.22
C GLN A 359 -10.52 2.20 -30.30
N PRO A 360 -11.45 1.31 -29.92
CA PRO A 360 -12.51 1.65 -28.97
C PRO A 360 -11.93 1.83 -27.56
N LEU A 361 -12.45 2.81 -26.80
CA LEU A 361 -11.97 3.15 -25.45
C LEU A 361 -11.85 1.95 -24.49
N PRO A 362 -12.81 0.97 -24.46
CA PRO A 362 -12.69 -0.20 -23.58
C PRO A 362 -11.49 -1.10 -23.86
N ALA A 363 -10.93 -1.07 -25.08
CA ALA A 363 -9.71 -1.81 -25.43
C ALA A 363 -8.45 -0.95 -25.22
N LEU A 364 -8.57 0.37 -25.44
CA LEU A 364 -7.51 1.35 -25.33
C LEU A 364 -7.03 1.47 -23.87
N LEU A 365 -7.95 1.76 -22.96
CA LEU A 365 -7.66 2.12 -21.58
C LEU A 365 -6.92 1.01 -20.79
N PRO A 366 -7.34 -0.27 -20.82
CA PRO A 366 -6.57 -1.35 -20.18
C PRO A 366 -5.21 -1.64 -20.84
N ARG A 367 -5.03 -1.31 -22.13
CA ARG A 367 -3.71 -1.40 -22.77
C ARG A 367 -2.79 -0.28 -22.30
N PHE A 368 -3.32 0.92 -22.11
CA PHE A 368 -2.57 2.05 -21.57
C PHE A 368 -2.10 1.79 -20.15
N ALA A 369 -2.99 1.32 -19.27
CA ALA A 369 -2.64 0.96 -17.89
C ALA A 369 -1.49 -0.06 -17.84
N ARG A 370 -1.55 -1.11 -18.66
CA ARG A 370 -0.46 -2.11 -18.77
C ARG A 370 0.82 -1.52 -19.35
N HIS A 371 0.73 -0.55 -20.25
CA HIS A 371 1.89 0.13 -20.82
C HIS A 371 2.62 0.98 -19.78
N LEU A 372 1.88 1.76 -18.99
CA LEU A 372 2.45 2.54 -17.88
C LEU A 372 3.10 1.65 -16.81
N ILE A 373 2.44 0.56 -16.42
CA ILE A 373 3.01 -0.40 -15.46
C ILE A 373 4.32 -0.98 -16.01
N ARG A 374 4.39 -1.35 -17.29
CA ARG A 374 5.62 -1.84 -17.93
C ARG A 374 6.70 -0.77 -18.05
N TRP A 375 6.32 0.48 -18.32
CA TRP A 375 7.26 1.60 -18.36
C TRP A 375 7.99 1.77 -17.02
N ARG A 376 7.24 1.69 -15.93
CA ARG A 376 7.78 1.77 -14.56
C ARG A 376 8.57 0.53 -14.16
N SER A 377 7.95 -0.65 -14.22
CA SER A 377 8.51 -1.89 -13.67
C SER A 377 9.50 -2.60 -14.60
N GLY A 378 9.55 -2.23 -15.89
CA GLY A 378 10.24 -3.00 -16.93
C GLY A 378 9.56 -4.35 -17.22
N ASP A 379 10.33 -5.34 -17.67
CA ASP A 379 9.87 -6.73 -17.88
C ASP A 379 9.78 -7.56 -16.57
N ALA A 380 10.13 -6.97 -15.43
CA ALA A 380 9.99 -7.64 -14.15
C ALA A 380 8.53 -7.61 -13.68
N GLN A 381 7.97 -8.77 -13.35
CA GLN A 381 6.63 -8.94 -12.76
C GLN A 381 6.54 -8.43 -11.30
N GLU A 382 7.32 -7.42 -10.92
CA GLU A 382 7.18 -6.78 -9.62
C GLU A 382 6.10 -5.71 -9.72
N THR A 383 4.99 -5.98 -9.04
CA THR A 383 3.86 -5.08 -8.81
C THR A 383 4.30 -3.94 -7.88
N GLN A 384 5.23 -3.10 -8.33
CA GLN A 384 5.55 -1.88 -7.59
C GLN A 384 4.36 -0.92 -7.66
N ALA A 385 3.91 -0.47 -6.50
CA ALA A 385 2.96 0.62 -6.33
C ALA A 385 3.38 1.83 -7.19
N MET A 386 2.41 2.55 -7.78
CA MET A 386 2.70 3.79 -8.53
C MET A 386 3.30 4.85 -7.59
N ALA A 387 4.09 5.79 -8.15
CA ALA A 387 4.79 6.81 -7.35
C ALA A 387 3.81 7.90 -6.95
N ASP A 388 2.88 8.17 -7.85
CA ASP A 388 1.75 9.05 -7.64
C ASP A 388 0.49 8.43 -8.23
N ASP A 389 -0.64 9.04 -7.95
CA ASP A 389 -1.95 8.61 -8.41
C ASP A 389 -2.12 8.87 -9.91
N VAL A 390 -2.54 7.83 -10.63
CA VAL A 390 -2.73 7.90 -12.08
C VAL A 390 -4.21 7.84 -12.39
N SER A 391 -4.73 8.92 -12.97
CA SER A 391 -6.08 9.00 -13.50
C SER A 391 -6.07 9.45 -14.96
N LEU A 392 -6.92 8.81 -15.77
CA LEU A 392 -7.18 9.21 -17.15
C LEU A 392 -8.66 9.00 -17.45
N LEU A 393 -9.36 10.08 -17.75
CA LEU A 393 -10.75 10.12 -18.15
C LEU A 393 -10.83 10.56 -19.62
N ILE A 394 -11.53 9.78 -20.45
CA ILE A 394 -11.74 10.10 -21.85
C ILE A 394 -13.23 10.24 -22.12
N ILE A 395 -13.63 11.35 -22.75
CA ILE A 395 -14.99 11.64 -23.18
C ILE A 395 -15.00 11.74 -24.71
N GLU A 396 -15.70 10.83 -25.36
CA GLU A 396 -15.85 10.75 -26.82
C GLU A 396 -17.27 11.16 -27.23
N ARG A 397 -17.39 11.98 -28.27
CA ARG A 397 -18.70 12.23 -28.90
C ARG A 397 -18.93 11.19 -29.99
N THR A 398 -19.77 10.18 -29.75
CA THR A 398 -19.99 9.07 -30.69
C THR A 398 -20.86 9.41 -31.90
N GLY A 399 -21.46 10.59 -31.95
CA GLY A 399 -22.42 10.94 -33.00
C GLY A 399 -23.74 10.16 -32.86
N ASP A 400 -24.80 10.64 -33.50
CA ASP A 400 -26.12 10.00 -33.45
C ASP A 400 -26.18 8.78 -34.38
N SER A 401 -25.72 7.63 -33.88
CA SER A 401 -26.00 6.27 -34.38
C SER A 401 -25.39 5.29 -33.36
N ASP A 402 -26.09 4.45 -32.59
CA ASP A 402 -27.22 3.60 -32.93
C ASP A 402 -28.19 3.44 -31.73
N GLU A 403 -29.42 3.93 -31.86
CA GLU A 403 -30.58 3.15 -31.41
C GLU A 403 -30.91 2.17 -32.52
N ASN A 404 -30.57 0.89 -32.33
CA ASN A 404 -31.20 -0.23 -33.02
C ASN A 404 -31.25 -1.44 -32.08
#